data_AF-A0A7X3S5C3-F1
#
_entry.id   AF-A0A7X3S5C3-F1
#
_cell.length_a   1.000
_cell.length_b   1.000
_cell.length_c   1.000
_cell.angle_alpha   90.00
_cell.angle_beta   90.00
_cell.angle_gamma   90.00
#
_symmetry.space_group_name_H-M   'P 1'
#
loop_
_entity.id
_entity.type
_entity.pdbx_description
1 polymer ?
#
loop_
_entity_poly.entity_id
_entity_poly.type
_entity_poly.pdbx_seq_one_letter_code
_entity_poly.pdbx_strand_id
1 'polypeptide(L)'
;MTNGRACRYVDVVGLWCALGYAALTFLARQPGEPDLPVFFLFVAWTSLPVFSLYLYCHRRGEPFPLGRLIFWAVVFRICGLAGGPFYEDDFYRYLWDGYRFATTGTPYGAVPETFFSDPGVPAVFRGILDRINYPELPTIYAPVTQVVFLFGYWLKPGSVIALQAILSLVDLATIALLLRLAPTGNVMLYAWCPLVVKEVAFTAHPDGIGVCLLLAAIVLARKHRWWGAAVCLGMAVG
;
A
#
# COMPACT_ATOMS: atom_id res chain seq x y z
N MET A 1 -19.60 29.39 -10.72
CA MET A 1 -20.42 29.09 -9.52
C MET A 1 -21.07 27.69 -9.56
N THR A 2 -20.43 26.69 -10.20
CA THR A 2 -20.94 25.31 -10.34
C THR A 2 -20.33 24.29 -9.36
N ASN A 3 -19.38 24.70 -8.51
CA ASN A 3 -18.59 23.77 -7.67
C ASN A 3 -19.34 23.14 -6.48
N GLY A 4 -20.46 23.70 -6.02
CA GLY A 4 -21.07 23.29 -4.74
C GLY A 4 -21.72 21.90 -4.75
N ARG A 5 -22.38 21.52 -5.86
CA ARG A 5 -23.10 20.22 -5.95
C ARG A 5 -22.14 19.06 -6.18
N ALA A 6 -21.21 19.19 -7.13
CA ALA A 6 -20.18 18.18 -7.41
C ALA A 6 -19.38 17.84 -6.15
N CYS A 7 -18.96 18.86 -5.40
CA CYS A 7 -18.31 18.71 -4.12
C CYS A 7 -19.12 17.84 -3.15
N ARG A 8 -20.42 18.11 -2.97
CA ARG A 8 -21.28 17.33 -2.07
C ARG A 8 -21.34 15.85 -2.47
N TYR A 9 -21.47 15.52 -3.75
CA TYR A 9 -21.46 14.12 -4.20
C TYR A 9 -20.14 13.42 -3.91
N VAL A 10 -19.01 14.12 -4.11
CA VAL A 10 -17.68 13.58 -3.78
C VAL A 10 -17.57 13.23 -2.30
N ASP A 11 -18.05 14.09 -1.39
CA ASP A 11 -17.99 13.80 0.05
C ASP A 11 -18.96 12.71 0.48
N VAL A 12 -20.14 12.64 -0.13
CA VAL A 12 -21.10 11.55 0.16
C VAL A 12 -20.49 10.20 -0.23
N VAL A 13 -19.89 10.11 -1.42
CA VAL A 13 -19.22 8.89 -1.88
C VAL A 13 -17.98 8.62 -1.04
N GLY A 14 -17.19 9.65 -0.72
CA GLY A 14 -16.01 9.52 0.13
C GLY A 14 -16.35 8.96 1.51
N LEU A 15 -17.38 9.50 2.16
CA LEU A 15 -17.89 9.00 3.44
C LEU A 15 -18.42 7.57 3.31
N TRP A 16 -19.17 7.26 2.26
CA TRP A 16 -19.68 5.91 2.00
C TRP A 16 -18.54 4.88 1.87
N CYS A 17 -17.47 5.23 1.16
CA CYS A 17 -16.27 4.41 1.06
C CYS A 17 -15.56 4.29 2.41
N ALA A 18 -15.42 5.38 3.16
CA ALA A 18 -14.80 5.38 4.49
C ALA A 18 -15.53 4.44 5.46
N LEU A 19 -16.88 4.39 5.42
CA LEU A 19 -17.66 3.43 6.21
C LEU A 19 -17.34 1.97 5.82
N GLY A 20 -17.18 1.69 4.52
CA GLY A 20 -16.76 0.38 4.04
C GLY A 20 -15.35 -0.01 4.52
N TYR A 21 -14.39 0.91 4.42
CA TYR A 21 -13.04 0.68 4.92
C TYR A 21 -12.97 0.58 6.44
N ALA A 22 -13.79 1.34 7.18
CA ALA A 22 -13.90 1.21 8.63
C ALA A 22 -14.49 -0.14 9.04
N ALA A 23 -15.47 -0.66 8.30
CA ALA A 23 -15.99 -2.00 8.52
C ALA A 23 -14.92 -3.08 8.24
N LEU A 24 -14.18 -2.97 7.14
CA LEU A 24 -13.03 -3.85 6.87
C LEU A 24 -11.95 -3.74 7.96
N THR A 25 -11.69 -2.53 8.46
CA THR A 25 -10.78 -2.30 9.61
C THR A 25 -11.23 -3.04 10.84
N PHE A 26 -12.53 -3.00 11.16
CA PHE A 26 -13.09 -3.74 12.28
C PHE A 26 -12.98 -5.25 12.10
N LEU A 27 -13.29 -5.76 10.90
CA LEU A 27 -13.20 -7.18 10.55
C LEU A 27 -11.76 -7.69 10.62
N ALA A 28 -10.79 -6.94 10.08
CA ALA A 28 -9.37 -7.28 10.10
C ALA A 28 -8.77 -7.34 11.52
N ARG A 29 -9.47 -6.82 12.53
CA ARG A 29 -9.07 -6.90 13.94
C ARG A 29 -9.74 -8.06 14.68
N GLN A 30 -10.68 -8.76 14.06
CA GLN A 30 -11.27 -9.95 14.63
C GLN A 30 -10.33 -11.15 14.45
N PRO A 31 -10.47 -12.20 15.28
CA PRO A 31 -9.71 -13.43 15.09
C PRO A 31 -10.07 -14.12 13.78
N GLY A 32 -9.07 -14.56 13.03
CA GLY A 32 -9.24 -15.23 11.75
C GLY A 32 -9.42 -14.26 10.58
N GLU A 33 -9.51 -14.83 9.39
CA GLU A 33 -9.74 -14.06 8.17
C GLU A 33 -11.22 -13.66 8.05
N PRO A 34 -11.53 -12.47 7.49
CA PRO A 34 -12.89 -12.14 7.12
C PRO A 34 -13.50 -13.22 6.21
N ASP A 35 -14.81 -13.36 6.17
CA ASP A 35 -15.46 -14.23 5.19
C ASP A 35 -15.31 -13.64 3.78
N LEU A 36 -14.91 -14.47 2.80
CA LEU A 36 -14.70 -14.01 1.41
C LEU A 36 -15.93 -13.29 0.81
N PRO A 37 -17.18 -13.79 0.97
CA PRO A 37 -18.35 -13.05 0.49
C PRO A 37 -18.51 -11.68 1.14
N VAL A 38 -18.18 -11.55 2.43
CA VAL A 38 -18.25 -10.28 3.16
C VAL A 38 -17.16 -9.32 2.68
N PHE A 39 -15.95 -9.82 2.45
CA PHE A 39 -14.88 -9.03 1.83
C PHE A 39 -15.30 -8.50 0.45
N PHE A 40 -15.77 -9.37 -0.44
CA PHE A 40 -16.22 -8.95 -1.78
C PHE A 40 -17.43 -8.03 -1.74
N LEU A 41 -18.32 -8.17 -0.76
CA LEU A 41 -19.39 -7.21 -0.51
C LEU A 41 -18.81 -5.82 -0.25
N PHE A 42 -17.79 -5.67 0.59
CA PHE A 42 -17.17 -4.36 0.86
C PHE A 42 -16.33 -3.84 -0.30
N VAL A 43 -15.72 -4.72 -1.11
CA VAL A 43 -15.10 -4.33 -2.38
C VAL A 43 -16.15 -3.77 -3.35
N ALA A 44 -17.33 -4.39 -3.46
CA ALA A 44 -18.42 -3.86 -4.28
C ALA A 44 -19.02 -2.57 -3.70
N TRP A 45 -19.20 -2.51 -2.37
CA TRP A 45 -19.69 -1.36 -1.62
C TRP A 45 -18.87 -0.10 -1.89
N THR A 46 -17.56 -0.25 -2.05
CA THR A 46 -16.62 0.84 -2.34
C THR A 46 -16.48 1.10 -3.83
N SER A 47 -16.37 0.05 -4.66
CA SER A 47 -16.11 0.19 -6.10
C SER A 47 -17.29 0.79 -6.87
N LEU A 48 -18.53 0.37 -6.58
CA LEU A 48 -19.71 0.80 -7.35
C LEU A 48 -19.98 2.31 -7.23
N PRO A 49 -19.95 2.92 -6.02
CA PRO A 49 -20.11 4.37 -5.89
C PRO A 49 -18.96 5.16 -6.51
N VAL A 50 -17.71 4.68 -6.38
CA VAL A 50 -16.53 5.32 -7.00
C VAL A 50 -16.68 5.35 -8.52
N PHE A 51 -17.02 4.21 -9.14
CA PHE A 51 -17.21 4.15 -10.58
C PHE A 51 -18.41 4.99 -11.05
N SER A 52 -19.49 5.00 -10.27
CA SER A 52 -20.67 5.83 -10.55
C SER A 52 -20.33 7.33 -10.51
N LEU A 53 -19.54 7.76 -9.52
CA LEU A 53 -19.03 9.12 -9.40
C LEU A 53 -18.11 9.50 -10.57
N TYR A 54 -17.22 8.60 -10.97
CA TYR A 54 -16.37 8.78 -12.14
C TYR A 54 -17.21 9.02 -13.40
N LEU A 55 -18.19 8.13 -13.69
CA LEU A 55 -19.06 8.28 -14.86
C LEU A 55 -19.88 9.58 -14.81
N TYR A 56 -20.37 9.97 -13.63
CA TYR A 56 -21.09 11.23 -13.44
C TYR A 56 -20.22 12.44 -13.79
N CYS A 57 -19.04 12.55 -13.20
CA CYS A 57 -18.12 13.67 -13.44
C CYS A 57 -17.65 13.68 -14.91
N HIS A 58 -17.30 12.51 -15.45
CA HIS A 58 -16.83 12.36 -16.83
C HIS A 58 -17.90 12.80 -17.85
N ARG A 59 -19.14 12.32 -17.72
CA ARG A 59 -20.24 12.69 -18.63
C ARG A 59 -20.60 14.17 -18.61
N ARG A 60 -20.36 14.85 -17.49
CA ARG A 60 -20.63 16.28 -17.34
C ARG A 60 -19.43 17.18 -17.61
N GLY A 61 -18.25 16.60 -17.86
CA GLY A 61 -17.00 17.36 -17.97
C GLY A 61 -16.65 18.13 -16.69
N GLU A 62 -17.18 17.72 -15.54
CA GLU A 62 -16.92 18.40 -14.27
C GLU A 62 -15.55 17.99 -13.73
N PRO A 63 -14.67 18.95 -13.39
CA PRO A 63 -13.37 18.63 -12.83
C PRO A 63 -13.54 18.02 -11.42
N PHE A 64 -12.77 16.97 -11.14
CA PHE A 64 -12.78 16.38 -9.80
C PHE A 64 -11.98 17.26 -8.83
N PRO A 65 -12.54 17.64 -7.66
CA PRO A 65 -11.89 18.55 -6.72
C PRO A 65 -10.67 17.90 -6.06
N LEU A 66 -9.48 18.37 -6.41
CA LEU A 66 -8.19 17.82 -5.95
C LEU A 66 -8.09 17.71 -4.41
N GLY A 67 -8.50 18.76 -3.69
CA GLY A 67 -8.43 18.75 -2.23
C GLY A 67 -9.24 17.61 -1.59
N ARG A 68 -10.42 17.31 -2.16
CA ARG A 68 -11.26 16.19 -1.68
C ARG A 68 -10.72 14.84 -2.10
N LEU A 69 -10.16 14.74 -3.31
CA LEU A 69 -9.47 13.53 -3.77
C LEU A 69 -8.39 13.10 -2.77
N ILE A 70 -7.51 14.04 -2.42
CA ILE A 70 -6.38 13.79 -1.51
C ILE A 70 -6.87 13.54 -0.09
N PHE A 71 -7.80 14.36 0.41
CA PHE A 71 -8.37 14.18 1.76
C PHE A 71 -8.92 12.76 1.96
N TRP A 72 -9.82 12.32 1.09
CA TRP A 72 -10.43 10.99 1.21
C TRP A 72 -9.44 9.86 0.91
N ALA A 73 -8.52 10.04 -0.04
CA ALA A 73 -7.47 9.06 -0.27
C ALA A 73 -6.66 8.81 1.01
N VAL A 74 -6.25 9.87 1.71
CA VAL A 74 -5.53 9.79 3.00
C VAL A 74 -6.39 9.10 4.07
N VAL A 75 -7.66 9.48 4.20
CA VAL A 75 -8.59 8.83 5.16
C VAL A 75 -8.65 7.31 4.92
N PHE A 76 -8.72 6.86 3.67
CA PHE A 76 -8.78 5.43 3.35
C PHE A 76 -7.50 4.69 3.73
N ARG A 77 -6.32 5.30 3.53
CA ARG A 77 -5.04 4.70 3.99
C ARG A 77 -4.98 4.64 5.51
N ILE A 78 -5.48 5.66 6.21
CA ILE A 78 -5.54 5.67 7.68
C ILE A 78 -6.41 4.52 8.20
N CYS A 79 -7.55 4.23 7.55
CA CYS A 79 -8.34 3.03 7.87
C CYS A 79 -7.48 1.76 7.72
N GLY A 80 -6.75 1.61 6.61
CA GLY A 80 -5.85 0.47 6.40
C GLY A 80 -4.78 0.32 7.49
N LEU A 81 -4.12 1.41 7.87
CA LEU A 81 -3.14 1.42 8.97
C LEU A 81 -3.75 1.05 10.34
N ALA A 82 -5.00 1.44 10.59
CA ALA A 82 -5.70 1.09 11.82
C ALA A 82 -6.18 -0.38 11.82
N GLY A 83 -6.31 -0.96 10.63
CA GLY A 83 -6.51 -2.39 10.40
C GLY A 83 -5.19 -3.16 10.50
N GLY A 84 -5.27 -4.45 10.25
CA GLY A 84 -4.10 -5.31 10.05
C GLY A 84 -4.20 -6.02 8.70
N PRO A 85 -3.14 -6.71 8.29
CA PRO A 85 -3.17 -7.59 7.13
C PRO A 85 -4.23 -8.68 7.30
N PHE A 86 -4.87 -9.03 6.19
CA PHE A 86 -5.82 -10.13 6.07
C PHE A 86 -5.73 -10.66 4.63
N TYR A 87 -5.87 -11.97 4.46
CA TYR A 87 -5.54 -12.72 3.23
C TYR A 87 -4.11 -12.46 2.73
N GLU A 88 -3.17 -12.28 3.66
CA GLU A 88 -1.75 -12.10 3.40
C GLU A 88 -0.94 -12.50 4.62
N ASP A 89 0.21 -13.11 4.39
CA ASP A 89 1.19 -13.47 5.42
C ASP A 89 2.65 -13.20 5.01
N ASP A 90 2.91 -12.79 3.75
CA ASP A 90 4.26 -12.41 3.31
C ASP A 90 4.86 -11.26 4.12
N PHE A 91 4.03 -10.45 4.79
CA PHE A 91 4.52 -9.40 5.68
C PHE A 91 5.38 -9.92 6.83
N TYR A 92 5.22 -11.17 7.28
CA TYR A 92 6.14 -11.77 8.24
C TYR A 92 7.55 -11.91 7.66
N ARG A 93 7.65 -12.27 6.36
CA ARG A 93 8.92 -12.30 5.65
C ARG A 93 9.54 -10.90 5.56
N TYR A 94 8.75 -9.87 5.26
CA TYR A 94 9.25 -8.49 5.19
C TYR A 94 9.89 -8.05 6.52
N LEU A 95 9.19 -8.30 7.63
CA LEU A 95 9.66 -7.95 8.96
C LEU A 95 10.92 -8.72 9.37
N TRP A 96 10.97 -10.01 9.02
CA TRP A 96 12.13 -10.86 9.26
C TRP A 96 13.35 -10.41 8.47
N ASP A 97 13.18 -10.20 7.17
CA ASP A 97 14.27 -9.79 6.28
C ASP A 97 14.83 -8.43 6.69
N GLY A 98 13.98 -7.47 7.08
CA GLY A 98 14.42 -6.20 7.65
C GLY A 98 15.29 -6.35 8.90
N TYR A 99 14.93 -7.28 9.79
CA TYR A 99 15.75 -7.63 10.96
C TYR A 99 17.08 -8.27 10.59
N ARG A 100 17.06 -9.23 9.66
CA ARG A 100 18.30 -9.89 9.17
C ARG A 100 19.22 -8.87 8.52
N PHE A 101 18.70 -8.04 7.63
CA PHE A 101 19.47 -6.99 6.98
C PHE A 101 20.10 -6.05 8.02
N ALA A 102 19.33 -5.60 9.02
CA ALA A 102 19.85 -4.69 10.04
C ALA A 102 20.96 -5.30 10.91
N THR A 103 20.93 -6.61 11.15
CA THR A 103 21.83 -7.28 12.11
C THR A 103 23.02 -7.98 11.45
N THR A 104 22.89 -8.43 10.21
CA THR A 104 23.95 -9.13 9.48
C THR A 104 24.46 -8.39 8.25
N GLY A 105 23.88 -7.23 7.92
CA GLY A 105 24.27 -6.43 6.75
C GLY A 105 23.80 -6.98 5.41
N THR A 106 23.07 -8.12 5.41
CA THR A 106 22.45 -8.71 4.22
C THR A 106 21.23 -9.54 4.60
N PRO A 107 20.11 -9.45 3.87
CA PRO A 107 18.96 -10.35 4.03
C PRO A 107 19.09 -11.64 3.21
N TYR A 108 20.10 -11.75 2.35
CA TYR A 108 20.22 -12.83 1.36
C TYR A 108 21.00 -14.04 1.86
N GLY A 109 20.69 -15.20 1.30
CA GLY A 109 21.45 -16.46 1.46
C GLY A 109 21.00 -17.33 2.63
N ALA A 110 20.78 -16.74 3.80
CA ALA A 110 20.29 -17.48 4.96
C ALA A 110 18.77 -17.71 4.87
N VAL A 111 18.33 -18.95 5.12
CA VAL A 111 16.90 -19.32 5.13
C VAL A 111 16.34 -19.21 6.55
N PRO A 112 15.11 -18.70 6.75
CA PRO A 112 14.53 -18.54 8.09
C PRO A 112 14.49 -19.82 8.92
N GLU A 113 14.24 -20.97 8.30
CA GLU A 113 14.13 -22.26 9.01
C GLU A 113 15.36 -22.57 9.88
N THR A 114 16.56 -22.14 9.45
CA THR A 114 17.80 -22.35 10.22
C THR A 114 17.83 -21.65 11.58
N PHE A 115 16.91 -20.71 11.82
CA PHE A 115 16.83 -19.91 13.03
C PHE A 115 15.73 -20.35 14.01
N PHE A 116 14.92 -21.38 13.70
CA PHE A 116 13.83 -21.81 14.59
C PHE A 116 14.31 -22.21 15.98
N SER A 117 15.50 -22.80 16.07
CA SER A 117 16.11 -23.24 17.33
C SER A 117 17.19 -22.28 17.85
N ASP A 118 17.37 -21.10 17.23
CA ASP A 118 18.42 -20.15 17.59
C ASP A 118 18.00 -19.32 18.83
N PRO A 119 18.65 -19.50 20.00
CA PRO A 119 18.33 -18.73 21.20
C PRO A 119 18.67 -17.25 21.08
N GLY A 120 19.46 -16.85 20.09
CA GLY A 120 19.82 -15.47 19.79
C GLY A 120 18.69 -14.64 19.16
N VAL A 121 17.60 -15.27 18.70
CA VAL A 121 16.48 -14.56 18.07
C VAL A 121 15.63 -13.85 19.15
N PRO A 122 15.46 -12.51 19.09
CA PRO A 122 14.65 -11.78 20.05
C PRO A 122 13.19 -12.24 20.06
N ALA A 123 12.52 -12.13 21.21
CA ALA A 123 11.16 -12.65 21.41
C ALA A 123 10.14 -12.13 20.37
N VAL A 124 10.23 -10.85 19.98
CA VAL A 124 9.37 -10.26 18.95
C VAL A 124 9.53 -10.96 17.60
N PHE A 125 10.78 -11.31 17.23
CA PHE A 125 11.08 -11.95 15.95
C PHE A 125 10.86 -13.45 15.97
N ARG A 126 10.86 -14.12 17.12
CA ARG A 126 10.46 -15.53 17.22
C ARG A 126 9.02 -15.74 16.77
N GLY A 127 8.09 -14.93 17.30
CA GLY A 127 6.69 -15.00 16.86
C GLY A 127 6.48 -14.56 15.41
N ILE A 128 7.39 -13.80 14.80
CA ILE A 128 7.35 -13.49 13.37
C ILE A 128 7.85 -14.69 12.57
N LEU A 129 9.01 -15.24 12.95
CA LEU A 129 9.66 -16.38 12.34
C LEU A 129 8.73 -17.59 12.24
N ASP A 130 8.00 -17.91 13.32
CA ASP A 130 7.05 -19.03 13.38
C ASP A 130 5.88 -18.92 12.39
N ARG A 131 5.66 -17.75 11.79
CA ARG A 131 4.56 -17.47 10.85
C ARG A 131 5.03 -17.11 9.45
N ILE A 132 6.33 -17.21 9.18
CA ILE A 132 6.86 -17.02 7.84
C ILE A 132 6.45 -18.21 6.97
N ASN A 133 5.85 -17.91 5.83
CA ASN A 133 5.63 -18.90 4.78
C ASN A 133 6.92 -19.30 4.07
N TYR A 134 6.97 -20.56 3.64
CA TYR A 134 8.11 -21.19 2.96
C TYR A 134 9.46 -20.87 3.65
N PRO A 135 9.60 -21.15 4.97
CA PRO A 135 10.79 -20.79 5.76
C PRO A 135 12.07 -21.48 5.28
N GLU A 136 11.97 -22.54 4.48
CA GLU A 136 13.05 -23.25 3.83
C GLU A 136 13.68 -22.46 2.66
N LEU A 137 13.02 -21.40 2.18
CA LEU A 137 13.49 -20.59 1.05
C LEU A 137 14.21 -19.31 1.53
N PRO A 138 15.33 -18.94 0.88
CA PRO A 138 15.95 -17.63 1.08
C PRO A 138 15.06 -16.54 0.51
N THR A 139 15.29 -15.30 0.91
CA THR A 139 14.49 -14.18 0.38
C THR A 139 14.64 -14.03 -1.14
N ILE A 140 13.51 -13.82 -1.80
CA ILE A 140 13.41 -13.52 -3.23
C ILE A 140 13.20 -12.03 -3.52
N TYR A 141 13.03 -11.22 -2.47
CA TYR A 141 12.70 -9.82 -2.64
C TYR A 141 13.91 -9.01 -3.12
N ALA A 142 13.62 -8.12 -4.06
CA ALA A 142 14.62 -7.32 -4.74
C ALA A 142 15.28 -6.30 -3.78
N PRO A 143 16.54 -5.88 -4.03
CA PRO A 143 17.28 -4.96 -3.15
C PRO A 143 16.53 -3.71 -2.69
N VAL A 144 15.69 -3.10 -3.53
CA VAL A 144 14.96 -1.86 -3.19
C VAL A 144 13.88 -2.12 -2.16
N THR A 145 13.13 -3.23 -2.28
CA THR A 145 12.13 -3.60 -1.27
C THR A 145 12.81 -4.01 0.04
N GLN A 146 13.96 -4.68 -0.03
CA GLN A 146 14.76 -5.00 1.15
C GLN A 146 15.22 -3.76 1.93
N VAL A 147 15.61 -2.68 1.24
CA VAL A 147 15.92 -1.40 1.89
C VAL A 147 14.69 -0.82 2.58
N VAL A 148 13.50 -0.95 2.00
CA VAL A 148 12.25 -0.52 2.67
C VAL A 148 11.97 -1.35 3.92
N PHE A 149 12.21 -2.66 3.88
CA PHE A 149 12.06 -3.54 5.04
C PHE A 149 13.03 -3.18 6.16
N LEU A 150 14.29 -2.87 5.81
CA LEU A 150 15.30 -2.34 6.72
C LEU A 150 14.85 -1.03 7.39
N PHE A 151 14.29 -0.09 6.63
CA PHE A 151 13.71 1.13 7.21
C PHE A 151 12.54 0.84 8.14
N GLY A 152 11.68 -0.12 7.80
CA GLY A 152 10.61 -0.59 8.68
C GLY A 152 11.15 -1.09 10.02
N TYR A 153 12.22 -1.89 9.99
CA TYR A 153 12.91 -2.35 11.20
C TYR A 153 13.44 -1.18 12.03
N TRP A 154 14.15 -0.22 11.43
CA TRP A 154 14.69 0.92 12.17
C TRP A 154 13.62 1.85 12.75
N LEU A 155 12.48 1.99 12.08
CA LEU A 155 11.38 2.82 12.58
C LEU A 155 10.71 2.17 13.79
N LYS A 156 10.38 0.87 13.69
CA LYS A 156 9.79 0.11 14.79
C LYS A 156 9.98 -1.40 14.55
N PRO A 157 10.97 -2.05 15.20
CA PRO A 157 11.28 -3.46 15.00
C PRO A 157 10.05 -4.37 15.14
N GLY A 158 9.81 -5.23 14.13
CA GLY A 158 8.73 -6.21 14.14
C GLY A 158 7.31 -5.64 14.03
N SER A 159 7.14 -4.36 13.65
CA SER A 159 5.83 -3.72 13.55
C SER A 159 5.36 -3.60 12.10
N VAL A 160 4.30 -4.32 11.74
CA VAL A 160 3.67 -4.20 10.41
C VAL A 160 3.14 -2.79 10.12
N ILE A 161 2.65 -2.09 11.14
CA ILE A 161 2.16 -0.70 11.00
C ILE A 161 3.27 0.23 10.48
N ALA A 162 4.54 -0.01 10.82
CA ALA A 162 5.65 0.77 10.29
C ALA A 162 5.77 0.59 8.77
N LEU A 163 5.65 -0.65 8.26
CA LEU A 163 5.65 -0.93 6.83
C LEU A 163 4.39 -0.37 6.15
N GLN A 164 3.20 -0.56 6.72
CA GLN A 164 1.95 0.01 6.19
C GLN A 164 2.06 1.53 6.04
N ALA A 165 2.65 2.22 7.02
CA ALA A 165 2.85 3.66 6.96
C ALA A 165 3.82 4.07 5.84
N ILE A 166 4.99 3.42 5.74
CA ILE A 166 5.97 3.71 4.68
C ILE A 166 5.36 3.48 3.30
N LEU A 167 4.71 2.34 3.09
CA LEU A 167 4.13 1.98 1.79
C LEU A 167 2.91 2.84 1.45
N SER A 168 2.12 3.25 2.43
CA SER A 168 1.04 4.22 2.22
C SER A 168 1.57 5.60 1.80
N LEU A 169 2.73 6.03 2.33
CA LEU A 169 3.39 7.26 1.87
C LEU A 169 3.90 7.12 0.43
N VAL A 170 4.46 5.95 0.08
CA VAL A 170 4.86 5.64 -1.31
C VAL A 170 3.65 5.70 -2.24
N ASP A 171 2.51 5.11 -1.86
CA ASP A 171 1.28 5.16 -2.66
C ASP A 171 0.67 6.56 -2.78
N LEU A 172 0.76 7.39 -1.74
CA LEU A 172 0.42 8.82 -1.85
C LEU A 172 1.36 9.57 -2.81
N ALA A 173 2.64 9.21 -2.85
CA ALA A 173 3.58 9.72 -3.84
C ALA A 173 3.22 9.24 -5.26
N THR A 174 2.78 7.99 -5.42
CA THR A 174 2.23 7.46 -6.69
C THR A 174 1.04 8.29 -7.16
N ILE A 175 0.09 8.61 -6.27
CA ILE A 175 -1.03 9.50 -6.58
C ILE A 175 -0.54 10.88 -7.04
N ALA A 176 0.44 11.47 -6.34
CA ALA A 176 1.01 12.76 -6.72
C ALA A 176 1.70 12.74 -8.10
N LEU A 177 2.33 11.62 -8.48
CA LEU A 177 2.92 11.41 -9.80
C LEU A 177 1.84 11.24 -10.86
N LEU A 178 0.79 10.45 -10.60
CA LEU A 178 -0.36 10.28 -11.50
C LEU A 178 -1.06 11.60 -11.78
N LEU A 179 -1.18 12.50 -10.79
CA LEU A 179 -1.74 13.85 -10.99
C LEU A 179 -0.93 14.72 -11.97
N ARG A 180 0.34 14.37 -12.24
CA ARG A 180 1.15 15.04 -13.28
C ARG A 180 0.97 14.41 -14.66
N LEU A 181 0.32 13.26 -14.75
CA LEU A 181 0.21 12.45 -15.97
C LEU A 181 -1.23 12.34 -16.47
N ALA A 182 -2.22 12.44 -15.59
CA ALA A 182 -3.63 12.24 -15.92
C ALA A 182 -4.54 13.27 -15.22
N PRO A 183 -5.75 13.53 -15.77
CA PRO A 183 -6.76 14.36 -15.12
C PRO A 183 -7.17 13.81 -13.74
N THR A 184 -7.53 14.69 -12.81
CA THR A 184 -7.92 14.31 -11.43
C THR A 184 -9.02 13.25 -11.38
N GLY A 185 -10.00 13.29 -12.28
CA GLY A 185 -11.05 12.29 -12.36
C GLY A 185 -10.53 10.87 -12.65
N ASN A 186 -9.51 10.74 -13.50
CA ASN A 186 -8.91 9.43 -13.80
C ASN A 186 -8.03 8.96 -12.65
N VAL A 187 -7.29 9.87 -12.01
CA VAL A 187 -6.47 9.55 -10.84
C VAL A 187 -7.33 9.07 -9.67
N MET A 188 -8.55 9.59 -9.53
CA MET A 188 -9.50 9.13 -8.51
C MET A 188 -9.76 7.62 -8.61
N LEU A 189 -9.83 7.04 -9.81
CA LEU A 189 -10.04 5.60 -9.99
C LEU A 189 -8.93 4.77 -9.36
N TYR A 190 -7.68 5.22 -9.41
CA TYR A 190 -6.57 4.58 -8.70
C TYR A 190 -6.61 4.90 -7.21
N ALA A 191 -6.69 6.19 -6.87
CA ALA A 191 -6.57 6.66 -5.50
C ALA A 191 -7.66 6.10 -4.57
N TRP A 192 -8.88 5.86 -5.09
CA TRP A 192 -10.02 5.37 -4.31
C TRP A 192 -10.32 3.89 -4.59
N CYS A 193 -9.46 3.19 -5.34
CA CYS A 193 -9.62 1.76 -5.64
C CYS A 193 -9.49 0.93 -4.36
N PRO A 194 -10.49 0.10 -4.01
CA PRO A 194 -10.43 -0.70 -2.80
C PRO A 194 -9.35 -1.77 -2.82
N LEU A 195 -9.00 -2.32 -4.00
CA LEU A 195 -7.88 -3.25 -4.10
C LEU A 195 -6.55 -2.57 -3.82
N VAL A 196 -6.32 -1.35 -4.34
CA VAL A 196 -5.10 -0.60 -4.05
C VAL A 196 -5.00 -0.29 -2.55
N VAL A 197 -6.11 0.15 -1.94
CA VAL A 197 -6.15 0.40 -0.49
C VAL A 197 -5.92 -0.88 0.32
N LYS A 198 -6.53 -2.01 -0.06
CA LYS A 198 -6.33 -3.29 0.62
C LYS A 198 -4.88 -3.75 0.51
N GLU A 199 -4.31 -3.78 -0.69
CA GLU A 199 -2.97 -4.34 -0.89
C GLU A 199 -1.87 -3.44 -0.30
N VAL A 200 -2.01 -2.12 -0.41
CA VAL A 200 -0.98 -1.22 0.12
C VAL A 200 -1.18 -0.92 1.60
N ALA A 201 -2.37 -0.43 1.98
CA ALA A 201 -2.57 0.15 3.30
C ALA A 201 -2.93 -0.87 4.38
N PHE A 202 -3.76 -1.87 4.06
CA PHE A 202 -4.05 -2.96 5.00
C PHE A 202 -2.91 -3.98 5.05
N THR A 203 -2.41 -4.35 3.87
CA THR A 203 -1.59 -5.55 3.71
C THR A 203 -0.08 -5.26 3.76
N ALA A 204 0.33 -4.01 3.55
CA ALA A 204 1.75 -3.63 3.42
C ALA A 204 2.47 -4.36 2.27
N HIS A 205 1.78 -4.59 1.15
CA HIS A 205 2.38 -5.22 -0.02
C HIS A 205 3.35 -4.23 -0.73
N PRO A 206 4.60 -4.62 -1.02
CA PRO A 206 5.65 -3.68 -1.46
C PRO A 206 5.56 -3.27 -2.94
N ASP A 207 4.73 -3.91 -3.76
CA ASP A 207 4.63 -3.73 -5.22
C ASP A 207 4.43 -2.28 -5.65
N GLY A 208 3.78 -1.48 -4.79
CA GLY A 208 3.58 -0.04 -5.01
C GLY A 208 4.89 0.74 -5.17
N ILE A 209 6.01 0.26 -4.64
CA ILE A 209 7.34 0.89 -4.77
C ILE A 209 7.79 0.90 -6.22
N GLY A 210 7.76 -0.27 -6.88
CA GLY A 210 8.16 -0.40 -8.29
C GLY A 210 7.29 0.48 -9.20
N VAL A 211 5.97 0.48 -8.95
CA VAL A 211 5.03 1.35 -9.68
C VAL A 211 5.33 2.83 -9.47
N CYS A 212 5.57 3.25 -8.22
CA CYS A 212 5.93 4.63 -7.90
C CYS A 212 7.20 5.07 -8.64
N LEU A 213 8.24 4.23 -8.62
CA LEU A 213 9.52 4.49 -9.28
C LEU A 213 9.40 4.53 -10.80
N LEU A 214 8.61 3.62 -11.39
CA LEU A 214 8.30 3.64 -12.82
C LEU A 214 7.60 4.94 -13.23
N LEU A 215 6.58 5.38 -12.48
CA LEU A 215 5.90 6.64 -12.76
C LEU A 215 6.82 7.85 -12.57
N ALA A 216 7.72 7.82 -11.57
CA ALA A 216 8.72 8.85 -11.38
C ALA A 216 9.67 8.93 -12.59
N ALA A 217 10.08 7.78 -13.12
CA ALA A 217 10.89 7.69 -14.34
C ALA A 217 10.18 8.33 -15.53
N ILE A 218 8.90 8.03 -15.74
CA ILE A 218 8.08 8.61 -16.82
C ILE A 218 7.98 10.14 -16.66
N VAL A 219 7.71 10.64 -15.44
CA VAL A 219 7.62 12.09 -15.17
C VAL A 219 8.95 12.80 -15.43
N LEU A 220 10.08 12.17 -15.08
CA LEU A 220 11.42 12.72 -15.33
C LEU A 220 11.77 12.72 -16.81
N ALA A 221 11.43 11.64 -17.53
CA ALA A 221 11.64 11.53 -18.97
C ALA A 221 10.86 12.60 -19.75
N ARG A 222 9.60 12.89 -19.39
CA ARG A 222 8.81 13.98 -19.99
C ARG A 222 9.43 15.38 -19.78
N LYS A 223 10.30 15.53 -18.79
CA LYS A 223 11.07 16.76 -18.51
C LYS A 223 12.49 16.72 -19.07
N HIS A 224 12.79 15.75 -19.94
CA HIS A 224 14.13 15.52 -20.51
C HIS A 224 15.23 15.26 -19.46
N ARG A 225 14.87 14.81 -18.25
CA ARG A 225 15.83 14.45 -17.19
C ARG A 225 16.21 12.97 -17.26
N TRP A 226 16.88 12.58 -18.35
CA TRP A 226 17.11 11.18 -18.72
C TRP A 226 17.88 10.36 -17.68
N TRP A 227 18.91 10.93 -17.06
CA TRP A 227 19.68 10.24 -16.02
C TRP A 227 18.83 9.86 -14.82
N GLY A 228 18.01 10.80 -14.32
CA GLY A 228 17.11 10.52 -13.21
C GLY A 228 16.05 9.48 -13.59
N ALA A 229 15.54 9.54 -14.83
CA ALA A 229 14.60 8.55 -15.32
C ALA A 229 15.21 7.14 -15.38
N ALA A 230 16.44 7.00 -15.89
CA ALA A 230 17.16 5.73 -15.96
C ALA A 230 17.42 5.14 -14.57
N VAL A 231 17.82 5.98 -13.60
CA VAL A 231 18.02 5.55 -12.21
C VAL A 231 16.71 5.06 -11.58
N CYS A 232 15.62 5.83 -11.70
CA CYS A 232 14.31 5.40 -11.20
C CYS A 232 13.83 4.11 -11.86
N LEU A 233 14.04 3.94 -13.16
CA LEU A 233 13.64 2.73 -13.87
C LEU A 233 14.47 1.50 -13.44
N GLY A 234 15.79 1.66 -13.27
CA GLY A 234 16.64 0.60 -12.73
C GLY A 234 16.21 0.16 -11.33
N MET A 235 15.91 1.13 -10.46
CA MET A 235 15.37 0.87 -9.11
C MET A 235 13.93 0.33 -9.11
N ALA A 236 13.17 0.40 -10.21
CA ALA A 236 11.82 -0.15 -10.26
C ALA A 236 11.83 -1.68 -10.45
N VAL A 237 12.95 -2.23 -10.93
CA VAL A 237 13.13 -3.67 -11.22
C VAL A 237 14.02 -4.36 -10.18
N GLY A 238 14.94 -3.61 -9.56
CA GLY A 238 15.71 -4.04 -8.40
C GLY A 238 14.99 -3.71 -7.11
#